data_AF-T1CFD0-F1
#
_entry.id   AF-T1CFD0-F1
#
_cell.length_a   1.000
_cell.length_b   1.000
_cell.length_c   1.000
_cell.angle_alpha   90.00
_cell.angle_beta   90.00
_cell.angle_gamma   90.00
#
_symmetry.space_group_name_H-M   'P 1'
#
loop_
_entity.id
_entity.type
_entity.pdbx_description
1 polymer ?
#
loop_
_entity_poly.entity_id
_entity_poly.type
_entity_poly.pdbx_seq_one_letter_code
_entity_poly.pdbx_strand_id
1 'polypeptide(L)'
;TVATNTAQIGTLRQLFNNGVQNGVEGLKMLDRRGIEELEPNVEAEMALYSPSSGIVDQDGLIEHFNSRAIGNNAVVSTDTRVTGIKKADFGYELSGTSVGQPFKIGCRTLINCAGLYADRVAGLVGLNVDECGYRISFYKGDYYRVLGDPLVQGLVYPVPHGAGLGIHLTPD
;
A
#
# COMPACT_ATOMS: atom_id res chain seq x y z
N THR A 1 10.53 2.04 -14.00
CA THR A 1 9.61 3.02 -14.63
C THR A 1 10.07 3.38 -16.02
N VAL A 2 9.18 3.39 -17.01
CA VAL A 2 9.50 3.58 -18.43
C VAL A 2 8.85 4.84 -18.99
N ALA A 3 9.62 5.63 -19.74
CA ALA A 3 9.14 6.75 -20.53
C ALA A 3 8.96 6.29 -21.99
N THR A 4 7.71 6.25 -22.46
CA THR A 4 7.37 5.75 -23.80
C THR A 4 7.46 6.83 -24.88
N ASN A 5 7.73 8.08 -24.50
CA ASN A 5 7.98 9.18 -25.42
C ASN A 5 8.92 10.22 -24.79
N THR A 6 9.49 11.08 -25.64
CA THR A 6 10.47 12.09 -25.25
C THR A 6 9.94 13.12 -24.24
N ALA A 7 8.64 13.44 -24.29
CA ALA A 7 8.03 14.40 -23.37
C ALA A 7 8.02 13.88 -21.91
N GLN A 8 8.00 12.56 -21.70
CA GLN A 8 8.02 11.94 -20.38
C GLN A 8 9.43 11.89 -19.74
N ILE A 9 10.50 12.09 -20.51
CA ILE A 9 11.89 11.99 -20.01
C ILE A 9 12.16 13.02 -18.91
N GLY A 10 11.58 14.23 -19.01
CA GLY A 10 11.69 15.25 -17.98
C GLY A 10 11.17 14.77 -16.62
N THR A 11 9.96 14.22 -16.60
CA THR A 11 9.34 13.64 -15.40
C THR A 11 10.14 12.44 -14.87
N LEU A 12 10.65 11.59 -15.76
CA LEU A 12 11.48 10.44 -15.36
C LEU A 12 12.76 10.89 -14.64
N ARG A 13 13.41 11.97 -15.09
CA ARG A 13 14.58 12.57 -14.42
C ARG A 13 14.20 13.18 -13.06
N GLN A 14 13.02 13.79 -12.95
CA GLN A 14 12.53 14.26 -11.65
C GLN A 14 12.32 13.10 -10.67
N LEU A 15 11.77 11.98 -11.12
CA LEU A 15 11.62 10.78 -10.30
C LEU A 15 12.97 10.22 -9.84
N PHE A 16 13.98 10.20 -10.72
CA PHE A 16 15.34 9.82 -10.34
C PHE A 16 15.87 10.73 -9.22
N ASN A 17 15.77 12.04 -9.38
CA ASN A 17 16.24 13.00 -8.37
C ASN A 17 15.49 12.85 -7.04
N ASN A 18 14.17 12.68 -7.08
CA ASN A 18 13.36 12.44 -5.89
C ASN A 18 13.78 11.14 -5.21
N GLY A 19 14.02 10.08 -5.98
CA GLY A 19 14.51 8.81 -5.44
C GLY A 19 15.88 8.95 -4.75
N VAL A 20 16.81 9.68 -5.36
CA VAL A 20 18.11 9.99 -4.74
C VAL A 20 17.94 10.79 -3.45
N GLN A 21 17.08 11.81 -3.45
CA GLN A 21 16.77 12.62 -2.25
C GLN A 21 16.12 11.79 -1.14
N ASN A 22 15.29 10.81 -1.51
CA ASN A 22 14.66 9.87 -0.59
C ASN A 22 15.61 8.75 -0.11
N GLY A 23 16.87 8.73 -0.58
CA GLY A 23 17.86 7.73 -0.19
C GLY A 23 17.69 6.37 -0.87
N VAL A 24 17.01 6.30 -2.03
CA VAL A 24 16.86 5.05 -2.77
C VAL A 24 18.20 4.67 -3.39
N GLU A 25 18.77 3.57 -2.93
CA GLU A 25 20.08 3.10 -3.36
C GLU A 25 20.03 2.41 -4.73
N GLY A 26 21.09 2.60 -5.52
CA GLY A 26 21.29 1.85 -6.77
C GLY A 26 20.39 2.25 -7.94
N LEU A 27 19.66 3.37 -7.86
CA LEU A 27 18.88 3.88 -8.98
C LEU A 27 19.76 4.13 -10.22
N LYS A 28 19.25 3.75 -11.39
CA LYS A 28 19.94 3.94 -12.67
C LYS A 28 18.99 4.46 -13.73
N MET A 29 19.45 5.45 -14.49
CA MET A 29 18.81 5.81 -15.75
C MET A 29 19.34 4.86 -16.84
N LEU A 30 18.43 4.23 -17.56
CA LEU A 30 18.74 3.32 -18.66
C LEU A 30 18.30 3.94 -19.98
N ASP A 31 19.18 3.87 -20.97
CA ASP A 31 18.83 4.11 -22.37
C ASP A 31 18.17 2.87 -22.98
N ARG A 32 17.79 2.95 -24.25
CA ARG A 32 17.12 1.86 -24.96
C ARG A 32 17.90 0.54 -24.92
N ARG A 33 19.23 0.59 -25.10
CA ARG A 33 20.07 -0.61 -25.04
C ARG A 33 20.04 -1.24 -23.65
N GLY A 34 20.15 -0.44 -22.60
CA GLY A 34 20.05 -0.95 -21.22
C GLY A 34 18.67 -1.51 -20.88
N ILE A 35 17.61 -0.99 -21.50
CA ILE A 35 16.25 -1.54 -21.37
C ILE A 35 16.18 -2.90 -22.06
N GLU A 36 16.59 -2.99 -23.33
CA GLU A 36 16.56 -4.24 -24.12
C GLU A 36 17.39 -5.36 -23.46
N GLU A 37 18.52 -5.03 -22.82
CA GLU A 37 19.36 -5.99 -22.10
C GLU A 37 18.66 -6.60 -20.86
N LEU A 38 17.81 -5.83 -20.17
CA LEU A 38 17.11 -6.28 -18.96
C LEU A 38 15.71 -6.82 -19.24
N GLU A 39 14.98 -6.17 -20.13
CA GLU A 39 13.58 -6.42 -20.44
C GLU A 39 13.35 -6.40 -21.95
N PRO A 40 13.72 -7.47 -22.69
CA PRO A 40 13.67 -7.51 -24.16
C PRO A 40 12.28 -7.24 -24.77
N ASN A 41 11.21 -7.45 -24.01
CA ASN A 41 9.83 -7.25 -24.46
C ASN A 41 9.29 -5.84 -24.15
N VAL A 42 10.11 -4.94 -23.60
CA VAL A 42 9.70 -3.59 -23.21
C VAL A 42 10.25 -2.56 -24.19
N GLU A 43 9.36 -1.83 -24.85
CA GLU A 43 9.70 -0.72 -25.73
C GLU A 43 9.52 0.63 -25.02
N ALA A 44 10.60 1.41 -24.91
CA ALA A 44 10.59 2.74 -24.33
C ALA A 44 11.79 3.59 -24.79
N GLU A 45 11.68 4.92 -24.60
CA GLU A 45 12.76 5.87 -24.91
C GLU A 45 13.83 5.91 -23.83
N MET A 46 13.43 5.77 -22.57
CA MET A 46 14.31 5.80 -21.41
C MET A 46 13.62 5.15 -20.21
N ALA A 47 14.39 4.59 -19.28
CA ALA A 47 13.84 3.99 -18.06
C ALA A 47 14.60 4.43 -16.80
N LEU A 48 13.89 4.43 -15.69
CA LEU A 48 14.44 4.50 -14.34
C LEU A 48 14.36 3.09 -13.75
N TYR A 49 15.53 2.48 -13.54
CA TYR A 49 15.68 1.18 -12.92
C TYR A 49 15.94 1.32 -11.43
N SER A 50 15.20 0.53 -10.64
CA SER A 50 15.25 0.51 -9.18
C SER A 50 15.53 -0.92 -8.72
N PRO A 51 16.79 -1.26 -8.37
CA PRO A 51 17.17 -2.63 -8.04
C PRO A 51 16.62 -3.12 -6.70
N SER A 52 16.22 -2.21 -5.81
CA SER A 52 15.67 -2.53 -4.49
C SER A 52 14.17 -2.81 -4.51
N SER A 53 13.50 -2.62 -5.65
CA SER A 53 12.08 -2.91 -5.81
C SER A 53 11.87 -4.42 -5.98
N GLY A 54 10.82 -4.95 -5.35
CA GLY A 54 10.52 -6.38 -5.40
C GLY A 54 9.09 -6.69 -4.99
N ILE A 55 8.76 -7.98 -5.01
CA ILE A 55 7.46 -8.55 -4.64
C ILE A 55 7.61 -9.23 -3.28
N VAL A 56 6.58 -9.16 -2.45
CA VAL A 56 6.53 -9.81 -1.14
C VAL A 56 5.32 -10.73 -1.05
N ASP A 57 5.50 -11.90 -0.45
CA ASP A 57 4.40 -12.76 -0.03
C ASP A 57 3.68 -12.10 1.15
N GLN A 58 2.56 -11.44 0.84
CA GLN A 58 1.77 -10.72 1.83
C GLN A 58 1.17 -11.67 2.87
N ASP A 59 0.68 -12.83 2.44
CA ASP A 59 0.00 -13.77 3.33
C ASP A 59 1.01 -14.33 4.34
N GLY A 60 2.16 -14.81 3.85
CA GLY A 60 3.25 -15.26 4.71
C GLY A 60 3.78 -14.17 5.66
N LEU A 61 3.84 -12.91 5.21
CA LEU A 61 4.24 -11.78 6.05
C LEU A 61 3.24 -11.52 7.18
N ILE A 62 1.95 -11.54 6.89
CA ILE A 62 0.90 -11.33 7.90
C ILE A 62 0.84 -12.51 8.88
N GLU A 63 0.97 -13.75 8.40
CA GLU A 63 1.05 -14.94 9.25
C GLU A 63 2.25 -14.87 10.21
N HIS A 64 3.40 -14.41 9.71
CA HIS A 64 4.59 -14.18 10.53
C HIS A 64 4.32 -13.17 11.65
N PHE A 65 3.75 -12.00 11.31
CA PHE A 65 3.44 -10.98 12.32
C PHE A 65 2.38 -11.45 13.33
N ASN A 66 1.36 -12.16 12.89
CA ASN A 66 0.34 -12.74 13.77
C ASN A 66 0.97 -13.73 14.76
N SER A 67 1.80 -14.64 14.27
CA SER A 67 2.53 -15.61 15.09
C SER A 67 3.44 -14.94 16.12
N ARG A 68 4.16 -13.88 15.71
CA ARG A 68 5.01 -13.08 16.60
C ARG A 68 4.18 -12.36 17.66
N ALA A 69 3.03 -11.80 17.31
CA ALA A 69 2.16 -11.10 18.25
C ALA A 69 1.62 -12.07 19.31
N ILE A 70 1.05 -13.21 18.89
CA ILE A 70 0.53 -14.25 19.78
C ILE A 70 1.64 -14.80 20.68
N GLY A 71 2.83 -15.05 20.12
CA GLY A 71 4.01 -15.49 20.89
C GLY A 71 4.48 -14.47 21.94
N ASN A 72 4.07 -13.20 21.81
CA ASN A 72 4.29 -12.15 22.80
C ASN A 72 3.02 -11.83 23.62
N ASN A 73 2.11 -12.80 23.75
CA ASN A 73 0.87 -12.73 24.53
C ASN A 73 -0.18 -11.73 24.01
N ALA A 74 -0.10 -11.30 22.75
CA ALA A 74 -1.19 -10.56 22.14
C ALA A 74 -2.40 -11.48 21.93
N VAL A 75 -3.60 -10.92 22.10
CA VAL A 75 -4.86 -11.60 21.79
C VAL A 75 -5.39 -11.07 20.47
N VAL A 76 -5.62 -11.96 19.52
CA VAL A 76 -6.28 -11.64 18.25
C VAL A 76 -7.70 -12.18 18.29
N SER A 77 -8.67 -11.29 18.09
CA SER A 77 -10.09 -11.63 18.09
C SER A 77 -10.68 -11.32 16.73
N THR A 78 -10.91 -12.35 15.93
CA THR A 78 -11.61 -12.27 14.64
C THR A 78 -13.12 -12.25 14.86
N ASP A 79 -13.90 -12.00 13.80
CA ASP A 79 -15.37 -11.89 13.86
C ASP A 79 -15.87 -10.94 14.96
N THR A 80 -15.07 -9.90 15.23
CA THR A 80 -15.27 -8.93 16.30
C THR A 80 -15.32 -7.54 15.72
N ARG A 81 -16.54 -7.04 15.55
CA ARG A 81 -16.81 -5.72 14.99
C ARG A 81 -17.11 -4.73 16.12
N VAL A 82 -16.24 -3.74 16.26
CA VAL A 82 -16.48 -2.57 17.11
C VAL A 82 -17.52 -1.68 16.44
N THR A 83 -18.56 -1.29 17.17
CA THR A 83 -19.60 -0.37 16.71
C THR A 83 -19.80 0.83 17.62
N GLY A 84 -19.15 0.86 18.78
CA GLY A 84 -19.16 1.99 19.70
C GLY A 84 -17.84 2.13 20.42
N ILE A 85 -17.38 3.36 20.59
CA ILE A 85 -16.19 3.72 21.34
C ILE A 85 -16.53 4.91 22.22
N LYS A 86 -16.13 4.88 23.47
CA LYS A 86 -16.37 5.97 24.43
C LYS A 86 -15.10 6.26 25.19
N LYS A 87 -14.79 7.54 25.36
CA LYS A 87 -13.73 7.94 26.28
C LYS A 87 -14.21 7.68 27.72
N ALA A 88 -13.34 7.09 28.52
CA ALA A 88 -13.55 6.76 29.92
C ALA A 88 -12.37 7.27 30.75
N ASP A 89 -12.52 7.31 32.08
CA ASP A 89 -11.46 7.82 32.98
C ASP A 89 -10.15 7.02 32.87
N PHE A 90 -10.23 5.74 32.49
CA PHE A 90 -9.09 4.85 32.30
C PHE A 90 -8.56 4.78 30.86
N GLY A 91 -9.18 5.50 29.91
CA GLY A 91 -8.85 5.47 28.49
C GLY A 91 -10.09 5.38 27.61
N TYR A 92 -10.37 4.19 27.07
CA TYR A 92 -11.49 3.94 26.16
C TYR A 92 -12.26 2.69 26.55
N GLU A 93 -13.59 2.76 26.45
CA GLU A 93 -14.47 1.59 26.44
C GLU A 93 -14.93 1.35 25.01
N LEU A 94 -14.73 0.13 24.51
CA LEU A 94 -15.19 -0.33 23.21
C LEU A 94 -16.37 -1.28 23.40
N SER A 95 -17.31 -1.22 22.48
CA SER A 95 -18.45 -2.12 22.42
C SER A 95 -18.76 -2.53 20.99
N GLY A 96 -19.40 -3.68 20.84
CA GLY A 96 -19.86 -4.15 19.54
C GLY A 96 -20.33 -5.58 19.59
N THR A 97 -20.08 -6.32 18.50
CA THR A 97 -20.44 -7.73 18.37
C THR A 97 -19.21 -8.58 18.12
N SER A 98 -19.04 -9.66 18.89
CA SER A 98 -17.98 -10.66 18.75
C SER A 98 -18.64 -12.03 18.64
N VAL A 99 -18.38 -12.75 17.55
CA VAL A 99 -18.96 -14.09 17.29
C VAL A 99 -20.50 -14.10 17.44
N GLY A 100 -21.14 -13.03 16.95
CA GLY A 100 -22.60 -12.85 17.01
C GLY A 100 -23.17 -12.40 18.38
N GLN A 101 -22.33 -12.23 19.41
CA GLN A 101 -22.76 -11.81 20.75
C GLN A 101 -22.27 -10.39 21.08
N PRO A 102 -23.01 -9.61 21.89
CA PRO A 102 -22.55 -8.30 22.32
C PRO A 102 -21.32 -8.41 23.22
N PHE A 103 -20.37 -7.49 23.07
CA PHE A 103 -19.20 -7.39 23.97
C PHE A 103 -18.97 -5.96 24.45
N LYS A 104 -18.22 -5.84 25.54
CA LYS A 104 -17.59 -4.60 26.02
C LYS A 104 -16.19 -4.89 26.52
N ILE A 105 -15.24 -4.01 26.21
CA ILE A 105 -13.86 -4.11 26.68
C ILE A 105 -13.27 -2.72 26.92
N GLY A 106 -12.46 -2.60 27.98
CA GLY A 106 -11.72 -1.38 28.27
C GLY A 106 -10.27 -1.47 27.80
N CYS A 107 -9.71 -0.36 27.31
CA CYS A 107 -8.29 -0.23 27.03
C CYS A 107 -7.77 1.16 27.42
N ARG A 108 -6.47 1.27 27.71
CA ARG A 108 -5.81 2.55 27.99
C ARG A 108 -5.43 3.29 26.71
N THR A 109 -5.01 2.53 25.71
CA THR A 109 -4.56 3.03 24.41
C THR A 109 -5.36 2.35 23.32
N LEU A 110 -5.84 3.16 22.37
CA LEU A 110 -6.53 2.72 21.18
C LEU A 110 -5.73 3.17 19.96
N ILE A 111 -5.39 2.23 19.08
CA ILE A 111 -4.73 2.50 17.80
C ILE A 111 -5.72 2.16 16.69
N ASN A 112 -6.03 3.14 15.84
CA ASN A 112 -6.97 2.96 14.74
C ASN A 112 -6.24 2.49 13.46
N CYS A 113 -6.37 1.21 13.14
CA CYS A 113 -5.82 0.58 11.94
C CYS A 113 -6.92 0.02 11.00
N ALA A 114 -8.10 0.64 10.96
CA ALA A 114 -9.28 0.06 10.28
C ALA A 114 -9.31 0.24 8.75
N GLY A 115 -8.17 0.55 8.12
CA GLY A 115 -8.03 0.68 6.67
C GLY A 115 -9.08 1.61 6.05
N LEU A 116 -9.86 1.09 5.11
CA LEU A 116 -10.95 1.80 4.41
C LEU A 116 -12.07 2.33 5.33
N TYR A 117 -12.09 1.95 6.60
CA TYR A 117 -13.07 2.39 7.60
C TYR A 117 -12.44 3.24 8.73
N ALA A 118 -11.17 3.63 8.59
CA ALA A 118 -10.46 4.36 9.65
C ALA A 118 -11.12 5.71 9.96
N ASP A 119 -11.68 6.40 8.99
CA ASP A 119 -12.46 7.63 9.21
C ASP A 119 -13.73 7.36 10.03
N ARG A 120 -14.47 6.29 9.76
CA ARG A 120 -15.65 5.89 10.53
C ARG A 120 -15.28 5.58 11.97
N VAL A 121 -14.19 4.83 12.20
CA VAL A 121 -13.71 4.52 13.54
C VAL A 121 -13.26 5.79 14.28
N ALA A 122 -12.60 6.74 13.60
CA ALA A 122 -12.27 8.04 14.17
C ALA A 122 -13.53 8.81 14.61
N GLY A 123 -14.59 8.76 13.80
CA GLY A 123 -15.90 9.32 14.15
C GLY A 123 -16.53 8.65 15.38
N LEU A 124 -16.37 7.33 15.56
CA LEU A 124 -16.84 6.63 16.78
C LEU A 124 -16.17 7.13 18.06
N VAL A 125 -14.94 7.65 17.98
CA VAL A 125 -14.23 8.25 19.12
C VAL A 125 -14.74 9.68 19.42
N GLY A 126 -15.59 10.23 18.57
CA GLY A 126 -16.14 11.59 18.68
C GLY A 126 -15.36 12.66 17.92
N LEU A 127 -14.44 12.27 17.03
CA LEU A 127 -13.75 13.22 16.18
C LEU A 127 -14.68 13.74 15.08
N ASN A 128 -14.64 15.05 14.83
CA ASN A 128 -15.27 15.62 13.65
C ASN A 128 -14.37 15.36 12.43
N VAL A 129 -14.67 14.28 11.71
CA VAL A 129 -13.85 13.78 10.59
C VAL A 129 -13.72 14.78 9.44
N ASP A 130 -14.68 15.69 9.26
CA ASP A 130 -14.63 16.72 8.23
C ASP A 130 -13.69 17.86 8.64
N GLU A 131 -13.83 18.35 9.88
CA GLU A 131 -12.94 19.39 10.41
C GLU A 131 -11.49 18.91 10.51
N CYS A 132 -11.27 17.62 10.80
CA CYS A 132 -9.94 17.02 10.80
C CYS A 132 -9.42 16.69 9.39
N GLY A 133 -10.24 16.79 8.34
CA GLY A 133 -9.84 16.40 6.97
C GLY A 133 -9.53 14.91 6.82
N TYR A 134 -10.15 14.05 7.64
CA TYR A 134 -9.87 12.60 7.69
C TYR A 134 -10.76 11.77 6.77
N ARG A 135 -11.69 12.38 6.03
CA ARG A 135 -12.64 11.67 5.18
C ARG A 135 -11.89 10.81 4.14
N ILE A 136 -12.18 9.51 4.11
CA ILE A 136 -11.59 8.59 3.15
C ILE A 136 -12.44 8.53 1.88
N SER A 137 -11.78 8.64 0.73
CA SER A 137 -12.39 8.42 -0.59
C SER A 137 -11.95 7.06 -1.14
N PHE A 138 -12.88 6.34 -1.79
CA PHE A 138 -12.61 5.00 -2.31
C PHE A 138 -12.15 5.06 -3.76
N TYR A 139 -11.00 4.45 -4.03
CA TYR A 139 -10.46 4.25 -5.36
C TYR A 139 -10.34 2.74 -5.60
N LYS A 140 -11.18 2.21 -6.48
CA LYS A 140 -11.13 0.81 -6.87
C LYS A 140 -10.01 0.62 -7.89
N GLY A 141 -9.19 -0.42 -7.70
CA GLY A 141 -8.26 -0.93 -8.70
C GLY A 141 -8.79 -2.23 -9.29
N ASP A 142 -8.59 -2.43 -10.59
CA ASP A 142 -8.90 -3.67 -11.30
C ASP A 142 -7.60 -4.30 -11.79
N TYR A 143 -7.47 -5.61 -11.60
CA TYR A 143 -6.28 -6.40 -11.94
C TYR A 143 -6.67 -7.52 -12.89
N TYR A 144 -5.81 -7.76 -13.87
CA TYR A 144 -5.98 -8.81 -14.87
C TYR A 144 -4.71 -9.64 -14.94
N ARG A 145 -4.85 -10.95 -15.06
CA ARG A 145 -3.73 -11.87 -15.27
C ARG A 145 -3.67 -12.27 -16.73
N VAL A 146 -2.49 -12.17 -17.32
CA VAL A 146 -2.18 -12.75 -18.63
C VAL A 146 -1.76 -14.20 -18.43
N LEU A 147 -2.35 -15.12 -19.18
CA LEU A 147 -2.00 -16.55 -19.10
C LEU A 147 -0.78 -16.85 -19.97
N GLY A 148 0.11 -17.72 -19.47
CA GLY A 148 1.32 -18.15 -20.17
C GLY A 148 2.59 -17.74 -19.41
N ASP A 149 3.70 -17.68 -20.12
CA ASP A 149 4.98 -17.25 -19.55
C ASP A 149 4.96 -15.74 -19.24
N PRO A 150 5.66 -15.29 -18.17
CA PRO A 150 5.77 -13.87 -17.86
C PRO A 150 6.31 -13.06 -19.04
N LEU A 151 5.62 -11.96 -19.37
CA LEU A 151 6.03 -11.08 -20.48
C LEU A 151 7.25 -10.21 -20.12
N VAL A 152 7.50 -10.02 -18.82
CA VAL A 152 8.58 -9.20 -18.25
C VAL A 152 9.24 -9.96 -17.11
N GLN A 153 10.49 -9.63 -16.82
CA GLN A 153 11.25 -10.22 -15.71
C GLN A 153 11.09 -9.43 -14.41
N GLY A 154 10.79 -8.15 -14.52
CA GLY A 154 10.67 -7.20 -13.41
C GLY A 154 9.42 -6.33 -13.48
N LEU A 155 9.38 -5.37 -12.56
CA LEU A 155 8.26 -4.45 -12.37
C LEU A 155 8.30 -3.31 -13.40
N VAL A 156 7.36 -3.30 -14.36
CA VAL A 156 7.30 -2.32 -15.45
C VAL A 156 6.15 -1.34 -15.24
N TYR A 157 6.52 -0.10 -14.94
CA TYR A 157 5.62 0.96 -14.50
C TYR A 157 5.72 2.12 -15.48
N PRO A 158 4.63 2.73 -15.95
CA PRO A 158 4.69 3.91 -16.80
C PRO A 158 5.12 5.13 -15.96
N VAL A 159 5.61 6.17 -16.62
CA VAL A 159 5.72 7.48 -15.98
C VAL A 159 4.33 7.91 -15.48
N PRO A 160 4.19 8.28 -14.18
CA PRO A 160 2.92 8.71 -13.61
C PRO A 160 2.30 9.89 -14.37
N HIS A 161 0.98 9.86 -14.56
CA HIS A 161 0.24 10.92 -15.25
C HIS A 161 -1.17 11.08 -14.65
N GLY A 162 -1.54 12.32 -14.30
CA GLY A 162 -2.84 12.63 -13.71
C GLY A 162 -3.05 12.03 -12.32
N ALA A 163 -4.30 11.70 -11.99
CA ALA A 163 -4.69 11.15 -10.68
C ALA A 163 -4.44 9.64 -10.52
N GLY A 164 -4.05 8.96 -11.60
CA GLY A 164 -3.75 7.52 -11.61
C GLY A 164 -2.26 7.26 -11.81
N LEU A 165 -1.82 6.04 -11.48
CA LEU A 165 -0.44 5.60 -11.67
C LEU A 165 -0.19 4.92 -13.02
N GLY A 166 -1.22 4.83 -13.88
CA GLY A 166 -1.19 4.07 -15.13
C GLY A 166 -1.33 2.56 -14.91
N ILE A 167 -1.29 1.79 -16.00
CA ILE A 167 -1.33 0.31 -15.94
C ILE A 167 0.08 -0.19 -15.62
N HIS A 168 0.21 -0.97 -14.55
CA HIS A 168 1.48 -1.59 -14.15
C HIS A 168 1.50 -3.03 -14.67
N LEU A 169 2.68 -3.48 -15.08
CA LEU A 169 2.91 -4.87 -15.46
C LEU A 169 3.93 -5.47 -14.50
N THR A 170 3.56 -6.59 -13.91
CA THR A 170 4.35 -7.35 -12.95
C THR A 170 4.46 -8.80 -13.44
N PRO A 171 5.51 -9.54 -13.04
CA PRO A 171 5.76 -10.89 -13.55
C PRO A 171 4.85 -12.00 -12.97
N ASP A 172 3.96 -11.70 -12.01
CA ASP A 172 3.14 -12.63 -11.21
C ASP A 172 1.66 -12.79 -11.62
#